data_AF-A0AAV8WQ12-F1
#
_entry.id   AF-A0AAV8WQ12-F1
#
_cell.length_a   1.000
_cell.length_b   1.000
_cell.length_c   1.000
_cell.angle_alpha   90.00
_cell.angle_beta   90.00
_cell.angle_gamma   90.00
#
_symmetry.space_group_name_H-M   'P 1'
#
loop_
_entity.id
_entity.type
_entity.pdbx_description
1 polymer ?
#
loop_
_entity_poly.entity_id
_entity_poly.type
_entity_poly.pdbx_seq_one_letter_code
_entity_poly.pdbx_strand_id
1 'polypeptide(L)'
;MRVYKKVKRESHVALRHLDDNKSNSFQQLFLTKLPFTLQYDLVIDLTKSLPVENKFNIEDEEKARSIGFKDLLIVTYISKIIRRGFGNRVLNVVPRLEVEDSSHVLKKFFFGINLNPEEAFNFIELGPALNDHIAAADFRIFWGNLSSDRRFRDGSTHVAVYFKTNTIKGKRNIIKKNCKFCCWRKT
;
A
#
# COMPACT_ATOMS: atom_id res chain seq x y z
N MET A 1 1.18 -3.37 13.78
CA MET A 1 0.12 -4.24 13.19
C MET A 1 0.38 -4.71 11.75
N ARG A 2 1.25 -4.08 10.93
CA ARG A 2 1.44 -4.44 9.50
C ARG A 2 2.27 -5.72 9.29
N VAL A 3 3.37 -5.86 10.02
CA VAL A 3 4.22 -7.07 10.01
C VAL A 3 3.42 -8.29 10.48
N TYR A 4 2.60 -8.14 11.53
CA TYR A 4 1.70 -9.19 12.01
C TYR A 4 0.79 -9.77 10.92
N LYS A 5 0.15 -8.92 10.09
CA LYS A 5 -0.70 -9.38 8.99
C LYS A 5 0.08 -10.20 7.95
N LYS A 6 1.34 -9.82 7.68
CA LYS A 6 2.22 -10.62 6.81
C LYS A 6 2.49 -11.97 7.45
N VAL A 7 3.00 -11.99 8.69
CA VAL A 7 3.32 -13.24 9.41
C VAL A 7 2.10 -14.17 9.44
N LYS A 8 0.92 -13.66 9.80
CA LYS A 8 -0.32 -14.44 9.80
C LYS A 8 -0.62 -15.10 8.44
N ARG A 9 -0.39 -14.38 7.33
CA ARG A 9 -0.60 -14.91 5.98
C ARG A 9 0.44 -15.96 5.62
N GLU A 10 1.71 -15.71 5.88
CA GLU A 10 2.79 -16.69 5.64
C GLU A 10 2.58 -17.96 6.48
N SER A 11 2.17 -17.82 7.74
CA SER A 11 1.82 -18.96 8.60
C SER A 11 0.65 -19.77 8.02
N HIS A 12 -0.37 -19.10 7.46
CA HIS A 12 -1.49 -19.79 6.81
C HIS A 12 -1.05 -20.57 5.57
N VAL A 13 -0.12 -20.03 4.78
CA VAL A 13 0.47 -20.74 3.63
C VAL A 13 1.32 -21.92 4.09
N ALA A 14 2.12 -21.74 5.14
CA ALA A 14 2.92 -22.80 5.73
C ALA A 14 2.06 -23.96 6.26
N LEU A 15 0.94 -23.66 6.93
CA LEU A 15 -0.01 -24.69 7.39
C LEU A 15 -0.57 -25.50 6.21
N ARG A 16 -0.95 -24.86 5.11
CA ARG A 16 -1.41 -25.59 3.91
C ARG A 16 -0.35 -26.53 3.33
N HIS A 17 0.92 -26.13 3.38
CA HIS A 17 2.02 -27.00 2.97
C HIS A 17 2.26 -28.16 3.93
N LEU A 18 2.01 -27.97 5.22
CA LEU A 18 2.11 -29.04 6.23
C LEU A 18 0.92 -30.00 6.14
N ASP A 19 -0.27 -29.52 5.77
CA ASP A 19 -1.46 -30.34 5.60
C ASP A 19 -1.47 -31.13 4.26
N ASP A 20 -0.65 -30.74 3.28
CA ASP A 20 -0.56 -31.42 1.98
C ASP A 20 0.33 -32.67 2.07
N ASN A 21 -0.30 -33.82 2.31
CA ASN A 21 0.38 -35.12 2.36
C ASN A 21 0.88 -35.65 1.01
N LYS A 22 0.62 -34.95 -0.11
CA LYS A 22 0.98 -35.43 -1.46
C LYS A 22 2.34 -34.94 -1.92
N SER A 23 2.85 -33.85 -1.34
CA SER A 23 4.09 -33.21 -1.79
C SER A 23 5.07 -33.00 -0.64
N ASN A 24 6.36 -33.30 -0.86
CA ASN A 24 7.39 -32.96 0.12
C ASN A 24 7.64 -31.45 0.09
N SER A 25 6.98 -30.73 1.00
CA SER A 25 7.07 -29.27 1.09
C SER A 25 8.26 -28.75 1.91
N PHE A 26 9.17 -29.63 2.38
CA PHE A 26 10.30 -29.24 3.24
C PHE A 26 11.20 -28.18 2.58
N GLN A 27 11.47 -28.33 1.28
CA GLN A 27 12.30 -27.38 0.55
C GLN A 27 11.67 -25.99 0.46
N GLN A 28 10.35 -25.93 0.22
CA GLN A 28 9.59 -24.69 0.14
C GLN A 28 9.50 -24.00 1.51
N LEU A 29 9.31 -24.77 2.58
CA LEU A 29 9.15 -24.25 3.94
C LEU A 29 10.46 -23.76 4.56
N PHE A 30 11.58 -24.47 4.35
CA PHE A 30 12.79 -24.25 5.14
C PHE A 30 14.04 -23.90 4.33
N LEU A 31 14.13 -24.35 3.07
CA LEU A 31 15.38 -24.21 2.28
C LEU A 31 15.31 -23.07 1.26
N THR A 32 14.11 -22.67 0.84
CA THR A 32 13.93 -21.64 -0.18
C THR A 32 13.88 -20.25 0.43
N LYS A 33 15.00 -19.54 0.38
CA LYS A 33 15.05 -18.11 0.74
C LYS A 33 14.62 -17.26 -0.46
N LEU A 34 13.48 -16.59 -0.35
CA LEU A 34 13.04 -15.64 -1.36
C LEU A 34 13.65 -14.25 -1.10
N PRO A 35 14.32 -13.62 -2.09
CA PRO A 35 14.74 -12.23 -1.97
C PRO A 35 13.51 -11.32 -1.84
N PHE A 36 13.66 -10.16 -1.20
CA PHE A 36 12.54 -9.26 -0.89
C PHE A 36 11.69 -8.91 -2.11
N THR A 37 12.33 -8.66 -3.25
CA THR A 37 11.66 -8.28 -4.50
C THR A 37 10.77 -9.36 -5.08
N LEU A 38 11.04 -10.64 -4.78
CA LEU A 38 10.24 -11.77 -5.25
C LEU A 38 9.11 -12.15 -4.28
N GLN A 39 9.06 -11.57 -3.08
CA GLN A 39 8.00 -11.83 -2.11
C GLN A 39 6.72 -11.01 -2.38
N TYR A 40 6.78 -10.01 -3.28
CA TYR A 40 5.70 -9.06 -3.50
C TYR A 40 5.41 -8.86 -4.98
N ASP A 41 4.17 -8.52 -5.30
CA ASP A 41 3.72 -8.21 -6.67
C ASP A 41 4.26 -6.84 -7.14
N LEU A 42 4.47 -5.93 -6.19
CA LEU A 42 4.99 -4.60 -6.41
C LEU A 42 5.98 -4.24 -5.30
N VAL A 43 7.13 -3.69 -5.71
CA VAL A 43 8.07 -3.04 -4.81
C VAL A 43 8.20 -1.57 -5.19
N ILE A 44 7.98 -0.70 -4.20
CA ILE A 44 8.23 0.74 -4.31
C ILE A 44 9.54 1.03 -3.60
N ASP A 45 10.51 1.57 -4.34
CA ASP A 45 11.79 2.04 -3.82
C ASP A 45 11.74 3.55 -3.63
N LEU A 46 11.89 4.00 -2.39
CA LEU A 46 11.93 5.40 -1.98
C LEU A 46 13.33 5.81 -1.49
N THR A 47 14.35 4.97 -1.71
CA THR A 47 15.73 5.24 -1.29
C THR A 47 16.27 6.54 -1.88
N LYS A 48 15.93 6.86 -3.14
CA LYS A 48 16.31 8.13 -3.79
C LYS A 48 15.61 9.36 -3.22
N SER A 49 14.57 9.17 -2.41
CA SER A 49 13.84 10.24 -1.75
C SER A 49 14.36 10.51 -0.33
N LEU A 50 15.47 9.88 0.06
CA LEU A 50 16.18 10.15 1.30
C LEU A 50 17.15 11.33 1.14
N PRO A 51 17.37 12.15 2.19
CA PRO A 51 16.62 12.17 3.44
C PRO A 51 15.19 12.70 3.20
N VAL A 52 14.20 12.10 3.84
CA VAL A 52 12.82 12.55 3.66
C VAL A 52 12.63 13.86 4.40
N GLU A 53 12.56 14.98 3.69
CA GLU A 53 12.25 16.27 4.29
C GLU A 53 10.85 16.23 4.93
N ASN A 54 10.78 16.51 6.23
CA ASN A 54 9.57 16.38 7.07
C ASN A 54 8.52 17.48 6.79
N LYS A 55 7.97 17.52 5.58
CA LYS A 55 6.76 18.32 5.27
C LYS A 55 5.52 17.45 5.31
N PHE A 56 5.32 16.75 6.41
CA PHE A 56 4.16 15.90 6.61
C PHE A 56 3.29 16.48 7.71
N ASN A 57 1.99 16.62 7.43
CA ASN A 57 1.02 16.93 8.47
C ASN A 57 0.76 15.64 9.26
N ILE A 58 1.44 15.51 10.41
CA ILE A 58 1.35 14.33 11.29
C ILE A 58 0.82 14.77 12.64
N GLU A 59 -0.15 14.03 13.16
CA GLU A 59 -0.76 14.25 14.48
C GLU A 59 0.26 14.06 15.60
N ASP A 60 0.10 14.82 16.69
CA ASP A 60 1.05 14.79 17.82
C ASP A 60 1.09 13.43 18.52
N GLU A 61 -0.01 12.68 18.51
CA GLU A 61 -0.05 11.30 19.01
C GLU A 61 0.90 10.37 18.22
N GLU A 62 0.96 10.51 16.89
CA GLU A 62 1.88 9.71 16.07
C GLU A 62 3.33 10.12 16.24
N LYS A 63 3.58 11.42 16.43
CA LYS A 63 4.91 11.93 16.79
C LYS A 63 5.36 11.31 18.12
N ALA A 64 4.49 11.29 19.13
CA ALA A 64 4.77 10.72 20.44
C ALA A 64 5.11 9.22 20.38
N ARG A 65 4.42 8.44 19.53
CA ARG A 65 4.71 7.01 19.32
C ARG A 65 6.04 6.73 18.63
N SER A 66 6.64 7.74 18.00
CA SER A 66 7.84 7.58 17.16
C SER A 66 9.04 8.42 17.64
N ILE A 67 9.02 8.89 18.90
CA ILE A 67 10.04 9.79 19.47
C ILE A 67 11.48 9.24 19.28
N GLY A 68 11.66 7.93 19.50
CA GLY A 68 12.98 7.29 19.39
C GLY A 68 13.43 6.97 17.96
N PHE A 69 12.56 7.08 16.95
CA PHE A 69 12.88 6.69 15.58
C PHE A 69 12.11 7.53 14.56
N LYS A 70 12.69 8.67 14.15
CA LYS A 70 12.07 9.61 13.19
C LYS A 70 11.68 8.94 11.88
N ASP A 71 12.48 7.99 11.41
CA ASP A 71 12.19 7.25 10.18
C ASP A 71 10.91 6.40 10.30
N LEU A 72 10.59 5.90 11.49
CA LEU A 72 9.38 5.11 11.71
C LEU A 72 8.12 5.97 11.54
N LEU A 73 8.21 7.25 11.90
CA LEU A 73 7.13 8.22 11.71
C LEU A 73 6.81 8.38 10.22
N ILE A 74 7.86 8.64 9.42
CA ILE A 74 7.77 8.79 7.96
C ILE A 74 7.24 7.51 7.32
N VAL A 75 7.76 6.36 7.73
CA VAL A 75 7.34 5.04 7.24
C VAL A 75 5.87 4.79 7.54
N THR A 76 5.43 5.16 8.75
CA THR A 76 4.05 4.98 9.18
C THR A 76 3.11 5.83 8.36
N TYR A 77 3.49 7.09 8.13
CA TYR A 77 2.76 8.06 7.33
C TYR A 77 2.65 7.64 5.86
N ILE A 78 3.78 7.34 5.20
CA ILE A 78 3.76 6.94 3.78
C ILE A 78 2.97 5.65 3.58
N SER A 79 3.09 4.70 4.50
CA SER A 79 2.26 3.49 4.45
C SER A 79 0.76 3.77 4.58
N LYS A 80 0.36 4.79 5.37
CA LYS A 80 -1.05 5.21 5.46
C LYS A 80 -1.50 5.79 4.12
N ILE A 81 -0.69 6.64 3.49
CA ILE A 81 -0.97 7.19 2.15
C ILE A 81 -1.11 6.06 1.11
N ILE A 82 -0.15 5.13 1.06
CA ILE A 82 -0.20 4.00 0.13
C ILE A 82 -1.46 3.18 0.37
N ARG A 83 -1.78 2.83 1.62
CA ARG A 83 -3.02 2.07 1.90
C ARG A 83 -4.27 2.84 1.50
N ARG A 84 -4.31 4.15 1.73
CA ARG A 84 -5.46 4.99 1.38
C ARG A 84 -5.60 5.14 -0.14
N GLY A 85 -4.50 5.35 -0.86
CA GLY A 85 -4.50 5.53 -2.32
C GLY A 85 -4.67 4.23 -3.10
N PHE A 86 -4.35 3.08 -2.51
CA PHE A 86 -4.62 1.79 -3.14
C PHE A 86 -5.96 1.18 -2.71
N GLY A 87 -6.52 1.59 -1.57
CA GLY A 87 -7.82 1.09 -1.10
C GLY A 87 -7.87 -0.43 -1.03
N ASN A 88 -8.89 -1.02 -1.65
CA ASN A 88 -9.13 -2.47 -1.66
C ASN A 88 -8.23 -3.25 -2.63
N ARG A 89 -7.40 -2.56 -3.42
CA ARG A 89 -6.48 -3.15 -4.41
C ARG A 89 -5.28 -3.84 -3.77
N VAL A 90 -5.03 -3.60 -2.48
CA VAL A 90 -3.85 -4.12 -1.77
C VAL A 90 -4.26 -5.00 -0.60
N LEU A 91 -3.63 -6.16 -0.50
CA LEU A 91 -3.83 -7.08 0.63
C LEU A 91 -2.94 -6.71 1.81
N ASN A 92 -1.69 -6.31 1.52
CA ASN A 92 -0.74 -5.88 2.52
C ASN A 92 0.22 -4.81 1.97
N VAL A 93 0.79 -4.03 2.88
CA VAL A 93 1.84 -3.05 2.60
C VAL A 93 2.88 -3.23 3.70
N VAL A 94 4.09 -3.63 3.30
CA VAL A 94 5.16 -4.05 4.21
C VAL A 94 6.38 -3.16 4.00
N PRO A 95 6.72 -2.28 4.95
CA PRO A 95 7.96 -1.51 4.87
C PRO A 95 9.17 -2.42 5.07
N ARG A 96 10.28 -2.07 4.40
CA ARG A 96 11.61 -2.58 4.69
C ARG A 96 12.57 -1.40 4.79
N LEU A 97 13.22 -1.30 5.94
CA LEU A 97 14.24 -0.31 6.25
C LEU A 97 15.56 -1.04 6.38
N GLU A 98 16.58 -0.54 5.68
CA GLU A 98 17.95 -0.97 5.88
C GLU A 98 18.70 0.20 6.49
N VAL A 99 19.16 0.03 7.72
CA VAL A 99 19.89 1.03 8.49
C VAL A 99 21.37 0.65 8.44
N GLU A 100 22.25 1.64 8.41
CA GLU A 100 23.69 1.41 8.51
C GLU A 100 24.11 1.16 9.97
N ASP A 101 24.83 0.06 10.19
CA ASP A 101 25.11 -0.49 11.53
C ASP A 101 25.91 0.46 12.45
N SER A 102 26.71 1.35 11.86
CA SER A 102 27.60 2.25 12.60
C SER A 102 26.99 3.62 12.92
N SER A 103 26.03 4.08 12.09
CA SER A 103 25.55 5.47 12.11
C SER A 103 24.06 5.59 12.45
N HIS A 104 23.34 4.46 12.51
CA HIS A 104 21.87 4.42 12.59
C HIS A 104 21.16 5.25 11.51
N VAL A 105 21.84 5.54 10.40
CA VAL A 105 21.28 6.28 9.27
C VAL A 105 20.52 5.33 8.35
N LEU A 106 19.32 5.73 7.96
CA LEU A 106 18.53 4.99 6.98
C LEU A 106 19.23 4.99 5.61
N LYS A 107 19.66 3.81 5.17
CA LYS A 107 20.38 3.59 3.91
C LYS A 107 19.45 3.24 2.76
N LYS A 108 18.46 2.39 3.01
CA LYS A 108 17.46 2.01 2.00
C LYS A 108 16.07 1.95 2.57
N PHE A 109 15.11 2.33 1.73
CA PHE A 109 13.71 2.42 2.10
C PHE A 109 12.80 1.89 1.01
N PHE A 110 12.12 0.78 1.31
CA PHE A 110 11.22 0.11 0.37
C PHE A 110 9.85 -0.18 0.98
N PHE A 111 8.86 -0.32 0.10
CA PHE A 111 7.58 -0.96 0.40
C PHE A 111 7.36 -2.15 -0.51
N GLY A 112 7.13 -3.32 0.09
CA GLY A 112 6.58 -4.49 -0.57
C GLY A 112 5.06 -4.49 -0.49
N ILE A 113 4.39 -4.75 -1.60
CA ILE A 113 2.93 -4.69 -1.72
C ILE A 113 2.43 -5.97 -2.42
N ASN A 114 1.55 -6.73 -1.77
CA ASN A 114 0.76 -7.75 -2.44
C ASN A 114 -0.58 -7.17 -2.88
N LEU A 115 -0.92 -7.39 -4.15
CA LEU A 115 -2.14 -6.92 -4.77
C LEU A 115 -3.30 -7.88 -4.48
N ASN A 116 -4.50 -7.33 -4.40
CA ASN A 116 -5.73 -8.11 -4.38
C ASN A 116 -6.13 -8.40 -5.83
N PRO A 117 -6.05 -9.65 -6.32
CA PRO A 117 -6.30 -9.96 -7.73
C PRO A 117 -7.71 -9.54 -8.21
N GLU A 118 -8.71 -9.60 -7.32
CA GLU A 118 -10.10 -9.24 -7.62
C GLU A 118 -10.27 -7.73 -7.86
N GLU A 119 -9.53 -6.91 -7.11
CA GLU A 119 -9.75 -5.45 -7.06
C GLU A 119 -8.65 -4.66 -7.76
N ALA A 120 -7.45 -5.22 -7.90
CA ALA A 120 -6.24 -4.50 -8.32
C ALA A 120 -6.42 -3.73 -9.62
N PHE A 121 -7.18 -4.29 -10.55
CA PHE A 121 -7.38 -3.73 -11.89
C PHE A 121 -8.77 -3.12 -12.11
N ASN A 122 -9.56 -2.93 -11.05
CA ASN A 122 -10.86 -2.28 -11.15
C ASN A 122 -10.72 -0.85 -11.69
N PHE A 123 -11.60 -0.46 -12.60
CA PHE A 123 -11.53 0.85 -13.25
C PHE A 123 -12.07 1.97 -12.38
N ILE A 124 -12.73 1.63 -11.28
CA ILE A 124 -13.37 2.58 -10.37
C ILE A 124 -12.76 2.36 -8.98
N GLU A 125 -12.35 3.45 -8.35
CA GLU A 125 -12.17 3.51 -6.90
C GLU A 125 -13.44 4.13 -6.32
N LEU A 126 -14.27 3.32 -5.68
CA LEU A 126 -15.51 3.78 -5.09
C LEU A 126 -15.20 4.50 -3.77
N GLY A 127 -15.62 5.75 -3.66
CA GLY A 127 -15.57 6.52 -2.42
C GLY A 127 -16.91 6.51 -1.69
N PRO A 128 -17.04 7.35 -0.64
CA PRO A 128 -18.24 7.47 0.16
C PRO A 128 -19.46 7.96 -0.64
N ALA A 129 -20.65 7.70 -0.10
CA ALA A 129 -21.91 8.20 -0.64
C ALA A 129 -21.97 9.74 -0.53
N LEU A 130 -22.63 10.40 -1.48
CA LEU A 130 -22.64 11.88 -1.53
C LEU A 130 -23.37 12.53 -0.34
N ASN A 131 -24.25 11.79 0.33
CA ASN A 131 -24.94 12.22 1.54
C ASN A 131 -24.02 12.23 2.79
N ASP A 132 -22.93 11.47 2.78
CA ASP A 132 -21.87 11.57 3.78
C ASP A 132 -20.92 12.70 3.39
N HIS A 133 -21.36 13.94 3.64
CA HIS A 133 -20.66 15.15 3.21
C HIS A 133 -19.22 15.24 3.74
N ILE A 134 -18.97 14.74 4.95
CA ILE A 134 -17.66 14.81 5.60
C ILE A 134 -16.70 13.83 4.94
N ALA A 135 -17.08 12.56 4.81
CA ALA A 135 -16.23 11.56 4.19
C ALA A 135 -16.03 11.83 2.69
N ALA A 136 -17.07 12.32 2.00
CA ALA A 136 -16.99 12.70 0.60
C ALA A 136 -16.04 13.90 0.39
N ALA A 137 -16.06 14.91 1.28
CA ALA A 137 -15.13 16.03 1.23
C ALA A 137 -13.67 15.57 1.44
N ASP A 138 -13.41 14.74 2.46
CA ASP A 138 -12.09 14.18 2.72
C ASP A 138 -11.59 13.33 1.53
N PHE A 139 -12.46 12.55 0.88
CA PHE A 139 -12.13 11.82 -0.33
C PHE A 139 -11.74 12.75 -1.49
N ARG A 140 -12.50 13.84 -1.71
CA ARG A 140 -12.18 14.83 -2.75
C ARG A 140 -10.88 15.55 -2.46
N ILE A 141 -10.62 15.93 -1.20
CA ILE A 141 -9.34 16.51 -0.78
C ILE A 141 -8.22 15.53 -1.12
N PHE A 142 -8.36 14.27 -0.72
CA PHE A 142 -7.32 13.27 -0.91
C PHE A 142 -7.06 12.88 -2.36
N TRP A 143 -8.06 12.81 -3.23
CA TRP A 143 -7.89 12.45 -4.64
C TRP A 143 -7.73 13.66 -5.57
N GLY A 144 -8.12 14.85 -5.11
CA GLY A 144 -8.07 16.09 -5.87
C GLY A 144 -8.84 16.00 -7.17
N ASN A 145 -8.19 16.44 -8.26
CA ASN A 145 -8.74 16.44 -9.62
C ASN A 145 -9.05 15.05 -10.19
N LEU A 146 -8.60 13.96 -9.55
CA LEU A 146 -8.94 12.60 -9.97
C LEU A 146 -10.34 12.18 -9.49
N SER A 147 -10.88 12.85 -8.47
CA SER A 147 -12.21 12.56 -7.94
C SER A 147 -13.32 13.24 -8.73
N SER A 148 -14.46 12.56 -8.81
CA SER A 148 -15.67 13.06 -9.47
C SER A 148 -16.90 12.46 -8.80
N ASP A 149 -17.99 13.21 -8.77
CA ASP A 149 -19.28 12.72 -8.29
C ASP A 149 -19.93 11.87 -9.38
N ARG A 150 -20.46 10.70 -9.02
CA ARG A 150 -21.01 9.72 -9.97
C ARG A 150 -22.31 9.11 -9.47
N ARG A 151 -23.24 8.95 -10.40
CA ARG A 151 -24.44 8.13 -10.22
C ARG A 151 -24.22 6.76 -10.85
N PHE A 152 -24.54 5.71 -10.11
CA PHE A 152 -24.38 4.31 -10.52
C PHE A 152 -25.72 3.71 -10.99
N ARG A 153 -25.66 2.54 -11.61
CA ARG A 153 -26.83 1.88 -12.24
C ARG A 153 -27.90 1.48 -11.22
N ASP A 154 -27.50 1.20 -10.00
CA ASP A 154 -28.37 0.95 -8.84
C ASP A 154 -29.05 2.23 -8.32
N GLY A 155 -28.80 3.39 -8.96
CA GLY A 155 -29.33 4.68 -8.56
C GLY A 155 -28.52 5.38 -7.47
N SER A 156 -27.54 4.70 -6.87
CA SER A 156 -26.72 5.26 -5.80
C SER A 156 -25.80 6.38 -6.31
N THR A 157 -25.48 7.33 -5.44
CA THR A 157 -24.60 8.45 -5.76
C THR A 157 -23.40 8.47 -4.80
N HIS A 158 -22.20 8.38 -5.38
CA HIS A 158 -20.95 8.34 -4.63
C HIS A 158 -19.92 9.26 -5.26
N VAL A 159 -18.96 9.72 -4.47
CA VAL A 159 -17.71 10.25 -5.02
C VAL A 159 -16.83 9.08 -5.45
N ALA A 160 -16.14 9.19 -6.59
CA ALA A 160 -15.31 8.12 -7.11
C ALA A 160 -14.17 8.61 -7.99
N VAL A 161 -13.13 7.77 -8.13
CA VAL A 161 -12.06 7.95 -9.13
C VAL A 161 -12.28 6.96 -10.27
N TYR A 162 -12.20 7.45 -11.50
CA TYR A 162 -12.36 6.61 -12.70
C TYR A 162 -11.08 6.56 -13.52
N PHE A 163 -10.56 5.36 -13.73
CA PHE A 163 -9.40 5.08 -14.56
C PHE A 163 -9.85 4.69 -15.97
N LYS A 164 -9.93 5.67 -16.88
CA LYS A 164 -10.31 5.45 -18.28
C LYS A 164 -9.30 4.55 -18.99
N THR A 165 -9.65 3.28 -19.19
CA THR A 165 -8.91 2.35 -20.04
C THR A 165 -9.75 1.12 -20.42
N ASN A 166 -9.47 0.53 -21.58
CA ASN A 166 -10.11 -0.67 -22.11
C ASN A 166 -9.09 -1.77 -22.49
N THR A 167 -7.79 -1.52 -22.29
CA THR A 167 -6.72 -2.46 -22.69
C THR A 167 -6.11 -3.14 -21.48
N ILE A 168 -5.57 -4.35 -21.67
CA ILE A 168 -4.83 -5.08 -20.62
C ILE A 168 -3.64 -4.25 -20.13
N LYS A 169 -2.90 -3.63 -21.05
CA LYS A 169 -1.78 -2.72 -20.71
C LYS A 169 -2.26 -1.55 -19.86
N GLY A 170 -3.40 -0.95 -20.20
CA GLY A 170 -3.93 0.18 -19.46
C GLY A 170 -4.47 -0.20 -18.08
N LYS A 171 -5.09 -1.38 -17.93
CA LYS A 171 -5.43 -1.96 -16.61
C LYS A 171 -4.19 -2.09 -15.73
N ARG A 172 -3.10 -2.68 -16.24
CA ARG A 172 -1.82 -2.78 -15.49
C ARG A 172 -1.23 -1.41 -15.13
N ASN A 173 -1.48 -0.40 -15.96
CA ASN A 173 -1.04 0.97 -15.68
C ASN A 173 -1.82 1.65 -14.56
N ILE A 174 -2.98 1.14 -14.11
CA ILE A 174 -3.72 1.70 -12.97
C ILE A 174 -2.86 1.66 -11.72
N ILE A 175 -2.25 0.50 -11.42
CA ILE A 175 -1.32 0.32 -10.30
C ILE A 175 -0.16 1.31 -10.38
N LYS A 176 0.42 1.50 -11.58
CA LYS A 176 1.51 2.47 -11.78
C LYS A 176 1.06 3.92 -11.55
N LYS A 177 -0.16 4.27 -11.97
CA LYS A 177 -0.73 5.61 -11.73
C LYS A 177 -0.95 5.83 -10.23
N ASN A 178 -1.46 4.84 -9.51
CA ASN A 178 -1.64 4.91 -8.06
C ASN A 178 -0.30 5.03 -7.32
N CYS A 179 0.74 4.30 -7.74
CA CYS A 179 2.10 4.49 -7.20
C CYS A 179 2.56 5.93 -7.38
N LYS A 180 2.49 6.45 -8.62
CA LYS A 180 2.92 7.82 -8.92
C LYS A 180 2.13 8.83 -8.10
N PHE A 181 0.83 8.66 -7.99
CA PHE A 181 -0.04 9.50 -7.18
C PHE A 181 0.39 9.52 -5.70
N CYS A 182 0.58 8.34 -5.09
CA CYS A 182 0.99 8.24 -3.70
C CYS A 182 2.40 8.79 -3.43
N CYS A 183 3.33 8.66 -4.39
CA CYS A 183 4.72 9.11 -4.22
C CYS A 183 4.94 10.59 -4.54
N TRP A 184 4.22 11.16 -5.52
CA TRP A 184 4.42 12.55 -5.98
C TRP A 184 3.54 13.58 -5.28
N ARG A 185 2.54 13.13 -4.52
CA ARG A 185 1.77 14.02 -3.66
C ARG A 185 2.63 14.38 -2.44
N LYS A 186 3.61 15.27 -2.67
CA LYS A 186 4.17 16.14 -1.65
C LYS A 186 3.00 17.00 -1.18
N THR A 187 2.42 16.65 -0.04
CA THR A 187 1.53 17.56 0.71
C THR A 187 2.23 18.89 0.95
#